data_AF-A0A7J4VKN8-F1
#
_entry.id   AF-A0A7J4VKN8-F1
#
_cell.length_a   1.000
_cell.length_b   1.000
_cell.length_c   1.000
_cell.angle_alpha   90.00
_cell.angle_beta   90.00
_cell.angle_gamma   90.00
#
_symmetry.space_group_name_H-M   'P 1'
#
loop_
_entity.id
_entity.type
_entity.pdbx_description
1 polymer ?
#
loop_
_entity_poly.entity_id
_entity_poly.type
_entity_poly.pdbx_seq_one_letter_code
_entity_poly.pdbx_strand_id
1 'polypeptide(L)' 'MFRRYVKDYDLPLLGDDMDLCQKVFDMVRDQLDIERGSELESQLAANIIQFYKQGIRTEAQLLIMARTSAIS' A
#
# COMPACT_ATOMS: atom_id res chain seq x y z
N MET A 1 8.88 -5.09 4.79
CA MET A 1 8.29 -6.30 4.17
C MET A 1 7.56 -5.98 2.87
N PHE A 2 7.00 -4.78 2.77
CA PHE A 2 6.31 -4.23 1.59
C PHE A 2 7.09 -4.29 0.27
N ARG A 3 8.40 -4.12 0.35
CA ARG A 3 9.34 -4.17 -0.77
C ARG A 3 9.27 -5.46 -1.60
N ARG A 4 8.77 -6.55 -1.03
CA ARG A 4 8.67 -7.86 -1.71
C ARG A 4 7.54 -7.92 -2.75
N TYR A 5 6.60 -6.97 -2.71
CA TYR A 5 5.49 -6.84 -3.65
C TYR A 5 5.76 -5.82 -4.78
N VAL A 6 6.89 -5.10 -4.68
CA VAL A 6 7.31 -4.09 -5.65
C VAL A 6 8.13 -4.78 -6.75
N LYS A 7 7.70 -4.68 -8.01
CA LYS A 7 8.43 -5.27 -9.16
C LYS A 7 9.64 -4.38 -9.52
N ASP A 8 10.72 -4.97 -10.04
CA ASP A 8 11.97 -4.29 -10.41
C ASP A 8 11.86 -3.06 -11.35
N TYR A 9 10.71 -2.83 -12.00
CA TYR A 9 10.48 -1.60 -12.79
C TYR A 9 10.02 -0.39 -11.96
N ASP A 10 9.70 -0.57 -10.68
CA ASP A 10 9.32 0.48 -9.72
C ASP A 10 10.52 1.08 -8.97
N LEU A 11 11.74 0.75 -9.38
CA LEU A 11 12.98 1.18 -8.72
C LEU A 11 13.25 2.70 -8.61
N PRO A 12 12.65 3.64 -9.38
CA PRO A 12 12.83 5.07 -9.12
C PRO A 12 11.97 5.60 -7.96
N LEU A 13 11.23 4.74 -7.23
CA LEU A 13 10.60 5.08 -5.95
C LEU A 13 11.67 5.09 -4.83
N LEU A 14 12.64 6.00 -4.93
CA LEU A 14 13.74 6.09 -3.96
C LEU A 14 13.23 6.64 -2.62
N GLY A 15 13.04 5.74 -1.65
CA GLY A 15 13.05 6.05 -0.22
C GLY A 15 11.73 6.57 0.35
N ASP A 16 11.52 7.88 0.30
CA ASP A 16 10.45 8.57 1.03
C ASP A 16 9.03 8.11 0.62
N ASP A 17 8.84 7.87 -0.66
CA ASP A 17 7.57 7.38 -1.21
C ASP A 17 7.24 5.94 -0.79
N MET A 18 8.29 5.15 -0.57
CA MET A 18 8.20 3.75 -0.11
C MET A 18 7.84 3.70 1.38
N ASP A 19 8.41 4.60 2.19
CA ASP A 19 8.06 4.76 3.60
C ASP A 19 6.60 5.23 3.77
N LEU A 20 6.13 6.13 2.90
CA LEU A 20 4.72 6.55 2.84
C LEU A 20 3.79 5.37 2.57
N CYS A 21 4.08 4.59 1.52
CA CYS A 21 3.26 3.42 1.15
C CYS A 21 3.24 2.37 2.26
N GLN A 22 4.40 2.10 2.88
CA GLN A 22 4.50 1.13 3.96
C GLN A 22 3.75 1.61 5.22
N LYS A 23 3.82 2.91 5.55
CA LYS A 23 3.08 3.49 6.67
C LYS A 23 1.57 3.43 6.46
N VAL A 24 1.09 3.76 5.25
CA VAL A 24 -0.34 3.61 4.90
C VAL A 24 -0.78 2.15 5.00
N PHE A 25 0.03 1.23 4.49
CA PHE A 25 -0.26 -0.19 4.59
C PHE A 25 -0.37 -0.68 6.03
N ASP A 26 0.61 -0.37 6.88
CA ASP A 26 0.57 -0.78 8.29
C ASP A 26 -0.64 -0.19 9.01
N MET A 27 -1.00 1.08 8.74
CA MET A 27 -2.20 1.70 9.30
C MET A 27 -3.50 1.00 8.87
N VAL A 28 -3.66 0.70 7.58
CA VAL A 28 -4.89 0.08 7.07
C VAL A 28 -4.99 -1.37 7.52
N ARG A 29 -3.87 -2.09 7.55
CA ARG A 29 -3.80 -3.46 8.05
C ARG A 29 -4.18 -3.54 9.52
N ASP A 30 -3.64 -2.65 10.37
CA ASP A 30 -3.95 -2.59 11.80
C ASP A 30 -5.43 -2.21 12.05
N GLN A 31 -5.95 -1.25 11.28
CA GLN A 31 -7.35 -0.83 11.41
C GLN A 31 -8.37 -1.88 10.97
N LEU A 32 -8.02 -2.71 9.98
CA LEU A 32 -8.90 -3.74 9.44
C LEU A 32 -8.61 -5.13 10.03
N ASP A 33 -7.70 -5.21 11.00
CA ASP A 33 -7.24 -6.47 11.63
C ASP A 33 -6.88 -7.55 10.59
N ILE A 34 -6.22 -7.14 9.52
CA ILE A 34 -5.88 -8.04 8.41
C ILE A 34 -4.75 -8.97 8.84
N GLU A 35 -5.01 -10.27 8.78
CA GLU A 35 -4.05 -11.30 9.13
C GLU A 35 -2.81 -11.26 8.23
N ARG A 36 -1.62 -11.36 8.83
CA ARG A 36 -0.35 -11.45 8.11
C ARG A 36 -0.30 -12.69 7.24
N GLY A 37 0.06 -12.52 5.97
CA GLY A 37 0.13 -13.60 4.98
C GLY A 37 -1.21 -13.94 4.35
N SER A 38 -2.29 -13.24 4.70
CA SER A 38 -3.59 -13.40 4.03
C SER A 38 -3.54 -12.86 2.60
N GLU A 39 -4.47 -13.34 1.77
CA GLU A 39 -4.66 -12.81 0.42
C GLU A 39 -5.05 -11.33 0.45
N LEU A 40 -5.84 -10.93 1.46
CA LEU A 40 -6.22 -9.54 1.75
C LEU A 40 -5.01 -8.65 1.99
N GLU A 41 -4.00 -9.11 2.76
CA GLU A 41 -2.76 -8.37 2.99
C GLU A 41 -2.01 -8.14 1.67
N SER A 42 -1.92 -9.18 0.84
CA SER A 42 -1.23 -9.11 -0.45
C SER A 42 -1.98 -8.22 -1.47
N GLN A 43 -3.31 -8.28 -1.49
CA GLN A 43 -4.15 -7.40 -2.31
C GLN A 43 -4.07 -5.94 -1.87
N LEU A 44 -4.10 -5.68 -0.55
CA LEU A 44 -3.92 -4.34 -0.01
C LEU A 44 -2.58 -3.73 -0.44
N ALA A 45 -1.50 -4.51 -0.36
CA ALA A 45 -0.18 -4.07 -0.80
C ALA A 45 -0.15 -3.73 -2.30
N ALA A 46 -0.74 -4.58 -3.14
CA ALA A 46 -0.83 -4.36 -4.58
C ALA A 46 -1.66 -3.11 -4.92
N ASN A 47 -2.80 -2.91 -4.24
CA ASN A 47 -3.68 -1.76 -4.45
C ASN A 47 -2.98 -0.44 -4.09
N ILE A 48 -2.28 -0.39 -2.95
CA ILE A 48 -1.51 0.80 -2.53
C ILE A 48 -0.45 1.17 -3.57
N ILE A 49 0.30 0.19 -4.07
CA ILE A 49 1.30 0.40 -5.13
C ILE A 49 0.63 0.89 -6.42
N GLN A 50 -0.54 0.33 -6.77
CA GLN A 50 -1.27 0.69 -7.98
C GLN A 50 -1.85 2.12 -7.90
N PHE A 51 -2.37 2.53 -6.75
CA PHE A 51 -2.79 3.91 -6.51
C PHE A 51 -1.62 4.89 -6.58
N TYR A 52 -0.48 4.51 -5.99
CA TYR A 52 0.74 5.32 -6.09
C TYR A 52 1.15 5.51 -7.56
N LYS A 53 1.13 4.43 -8.37
CA LYS A 53 1.40 4.48 -9.81
C LYS A 53 0.42 5.33 -10.61
N GLN A 54 -0.83 5.44 -10.15
CA GLN A 54 -1.84 6.30 -10.77
C GLN A 54 -1.64 7.79 -10.46
N GLY A 55 -0.59 8.14 -9.72
CA GLY A 55 -0.24 9.53 -9.38
C GLY A 55 -0.71 9.96 -7.99
N ILE A 56 -1.26 9.04 -7.18
CA ILE A 56 -1.68 9.32 -5.81
C ILE A 56 -0.45 9.27 -4.90
N ARG A 57 0.21 10.42 -4.72
CA ARG A 57 1.45 10.55 -3.94
C ARG A 57 1.27 11.16 -2.55
N THR A 58 0.04 11.27 -2.04
CA THR A 58 -0.24 11.86 -0.73
C THR A 58 -0.77 10.82 0.24
N GLU A 59 -0.28 10.87 1.50
CA GLU A 59 -0.65 9.92 2.57
C GLU A 59 -2.17 9.81 2.72
N ALA A 60 -2.85 10.96 2.81
CA ALA A 60 -4.29 11.01 3.03
C ALA A 60 -5.08 10.36 1.89
N GLN A 61 -4.71 10.61 0.63
CA GLN A 61 -5.41 10.03 -0.51
C GLN A 61 -5.14 8.53 -0.62
N LEU A 62 -3.90 8.08 -0.43
CA LEU A 62 -3.56 6.66 -0.40
C LEU A 62 -4.32 5.93 0.70
N LEU A 63 -4.44 6.53 1.89
CA LEU A 63 -5.16 5.95 3.02
C LEU A 63 -6.66 5.84 2.72
N ILE A 64 -7.27 6.86 2.13
CA ILE A 64 -8.69 6.83 1.71
C ILE A 64 -8.91 5.72 0.68
N MET A 65 -8.08 5.67 -0.36
CA MET A 65 -8.23 4.70 -1.45
C MET A 65 -7.98 3.27 -0.97
N ALA A 66 -6.94 3.06 -0.16
CA ALA A 66 -6.61 1.76 0.41
C ALA A 66 -7.75 1.22 1.29
N ARG A 67 -8.27 2.05 2.20
CA ARG A 67 -9.45 1.70 3.02
C ARG A 67 -10.65 1.37 2.15
N THR A 68 -10.97 2.22 1.18
CA THR A 68 -12.10 1.99 0.28
C THR A 68 -11.96 0.67 -0.47
N SER A 69 -10.75 0.33 -0.94
CA SER A 69 -10.49 -0.92 -1.66
C SER A 69 -10.54 -2.18 -0.79
N ALA A 70 -10.31 -2.04 0.51
CA ALA A 70 -10.25 -3.17 1.44
C ALA A 70 -11.59 -3.47 2.13
N ILE A 71 -12.56 -2.56 2.04
CA ILE A 71 -13.92 -2.71 2.60
C ILE A 71 -14.93 -3.02 1.49
N SER A 72 -14.53 -2.92 0.21
CA SER A 72 -15.41 -3.06 -0.96
C SER A 72 -15.47 -4.46 -1.54
#